data_AF-A0A4Q7J0P1-F1
#
_entry.id   AF-A0A4Q7J0P1-F1
#
_cell.length_a   1.000
_cell.length_b   1.000
_cell.length_c   1.000
_cell.angle_alpha   90.00
_cell.angle_beta   90.00
_cell.angle_gamma   90.00
#
_symmetry.space_group_name_H-M   'P 1'
#
loop_
_entity.id
_entity.type
_entity.pdbx_description
1 polymer ?
#
loop_
_entity_poly.entity_id
_entity_poly.type
_entity_poly.pdbx_seq_one_letter_code
_entity_poly.pdbx_strand_id
1 'polypeptide(L)'
;MLSDSEAGAGEVIAATAEHRINHLQLSHDIVHDLREVKEPARRAQVNRLTGLAHRSGVAEVVVWDHSLYGLSYYPERFRTGPGGTIDLDNPAFWEWFRQDYRTMLDLVPDIDGLTLTFIETGARVENQHSTRLRTAEQKLAYLVDQVADVVVEERGLNLYLRTFGYYPAEMARTIGAIDLVTNRQVRVMAKEVPHDFFLTHPNDTTVARIGRPTLIEYDTAGEYNGQGKIANAMPESHVDRMRYYRTLPNVIGYVARTDRYRESRIVGTPTEINLYGLARADADPSVQTWQIYREFAAKEYGRPAAARVGRALSRSREIVLSVLYSLGTNNANHSKLDYEPYCSSYHRSVSGKWIDPPEVTVGHGVNRRFHYWKDIVDTIAPVSCKTDGVLRREAPHVLDNGWVTPRNKMDLTYLGYLVAEKEHGIRLAEESLADIVAAERMLAPEHFRQLRAYFERTVLTARLHHAVTKAYYGYRVYVRGPEHQTAELRRTIWSGLDAAKELAARIRSYPDPAASGEWNWVVDAAQAGTYHTRISQGWDRYGGIAVPRP
;
A
#
# COMPACT_ATOMS: atom_id res chain seq x y z
N MET A 1 -0.21 -6.45 -12.60
CA MET A 1 0.19 -5.04 -12.77
C MET A 1 1.67 -4.92 -12.48
N LEU A 2 2.41 -4.32 -13.41
CA LEU A 2 3.85 -4.11 -13.39
C LEU A 2 4.18 -2.62 -13.22
N SER A 3 5.19 -2.30 -12.43
CA SER A 3 5.45 -0.93 -11.96
C SER A 3 6.84 -0.38 -12.30
N ASP A 4 7.85 -1.18 -12.66
CA ASP A 4 9.21 -0.64 -12.95
C ASP A 4 10.09 -1.54 -13.84
N SER A 5 10.62 -2.63 -13.29
CA SER A 5 11.86 -3.24 -13.81
C SER A 5 11.68 -4.01 -15.12
N GLU A 6 12.46 -3.62 -16.13
CA GLU A 6 12.63 -4.37 -17.38
C GLU A 6 13.15 -5.81 -17.15
N ALA A 7 14.03 -6.01 -16.16
CA ALA A 7 14.57 -7.32 -15.82
C ALA A 7 13.52 -8.23 -15.17
N GLY A 8 12.63 -7.68 -14.32
CA GLY A 8 11.56 -8.43 -13.67
C GLY A 8 10.29 -8.60 -14.51
N ALA A 9 10.00 -7.63 -15.39
CA ALA A 9 8.80 -7.63 -16.24
C ALA A 9 8.76 -8.83 -17.17
N GLY A 10 9.90 -9.24 -17.74
CA GLY A 10 9.99 -10.43 -18.58
C GLY A 10 9.62 -11.71 -17.82
N GLU A 11 10.07 -11.85 -16.58
CA GLU A 11 9.77 -13.02 -15.74
C GLU A 11 8.30 -13.06 -15.32
N VAL A 12 7.71 -11.89 -15.00
CA VAL A 12 6.27 -11.81 -14.72
C VAL A 12 5.44 -12.13 -15.96
N ILE A 13 5.81 -11.59 -17.13
CA ILE A 13 5.12 -11.88 -18.39
C ILE A 13 5.24 -13.37 -18.73
N ALA A 14 6.41 -13.98 -18.52
CA ALA A 14 6.57 -15.42 -18.72
C ALA A 14 5.66 -16.27 -17.81
N ALA A 15 5.39 -15.80 -16.58
CA ALA A 15 4.50 -16.47 -15.64
C ALA A 15 3.01 -16.27 -15.94
N THR A 16 2.63 -15.38 -16.87
CA THR A 16 1.21 -15.09 -17.18
C THR A 16 0.43 -16.34 -17.61
N ALA A 17 1.05 -17.22 -18.41
CA ALA A 17 0.41 -18.45 -18.87
C ALA A 17 0.07 -19.41 -17.73
N GLU A 18 0.95 -19.52 -16.73
CA GLU A 18 0.76 -20.39 -15.56
C GLU A 18 -0.43 -19.94 -14.71
N HIS A 19 -0.58 -18.63 -14.54
CA HIS A 19 -1.67 -18.01 -13.78
C HIS A 19 -2.90 -17.69 -14.63
N ARG A 20 -2.92 -18.09 -15.92
CA ARG A 20 -3.99 -17.81 -16.90
C ARG A 20 -4.37 -16.34 -16.98
N ILE A 21 -3.38 -15.46 -16.91
CA ILE A 21 -3.57 -14.02 -16.95
C ILE A 21 -3.93 -13.59 -18.37
N ASN A 22 -5.08 -12.94 -18.52
CA ASN A 22 -5.56 -12.38 -19.79
C ASN A 22 -5.44 -10.85 -19.86
N HIS A 23 -5.11 -10.19 -18.76
CA HIS A 23 -5.05 -8.74 -18.61
C HIS A 23 -3.75 -8.31 -17.91
N LEU A 24 -2.97 -7.44 -18.54
CA LEU A 24 -1.72 -6.89 -17.99
C LEU A 24 -1.79 -5.36 -17.95
N GLN A 25 -1.41 -4.78 -16.81
CA GLN A 25 -1.28 -3.33 -16.66
C GLN A 25 0.18 -2.92 -16.53
N LEU A 26 0.63 -2.00 -17.38
CA LEU A 26 1.92 -1.32 -17.28
C LEU A 26 1.70 0.04 -16.59
N SER A 27 2.42 0.30 -15.51
CA SER A 27 2.13 1.41 -14.61
C SER A 27 3.39 2.04 -14.01
N HIS A 28 3.22 3.16 -13.29
CA HIS A 28 4.26 3.81 -12.48
C HIS A 28 5.57 4.08 -13.25
N ASP A 29 6.71 3.55 -12.82
CA ASP A 29 8.01 3.78 -13.45
C ASP A 29 8.11 3.12 -14.83
N ILE A 30 7.13 2.36 -15.32
CA ILE A 30 7.04 2.00 -16.75
C ILE A 30 6.33 3.13 -17.52
N VAL A 31 5.16 3.53 -17.03
CA VAL A 31 4.36 4.64 -17.54
C VAL A 31 3.37 5.06 -16.45
N HIS A 32 3.55 6.27 -15.89
CA HIS A 32 2.65 6.81 -14.87
C HIS A 32 1.67 7.81 -15.48
N ASP A 33 2.21 8.74 -16.26
CA ASP A 33 1.45 9.65 -17.12
C ASP A 33 1.54 9.17 -18.57
N LEU A 34 0.43 9.12 -19.33
CA LEU A 34 0.49 8.68 -20.73
C LEU A 34 1.43 9.56 -21.57
N ARG A 35 1.61 10.84 -21.21
CA ARG A 35 2.57 11.76 -21.87
C ARG A 35 4.02 11.27 -21.85
N GLU A 36 4.39 10.38 -20.94
CA GLU A 36 5.74 9.82 -20.85
C GLU A 36 6.11 9.04 -22.12
N VAL A 37 5.12 8.49 -22.86
CA VAL A 37 5.37 7.79 -24.13
C VAL A 37 5.87 8.73 -25.24
N LYS A 38 5.86 10.06 -25.02
CA LYS A 38 6.54 11.01 -25.91
C LYS A 38 8.06 10.92 -25.78
N GLU A 39 8.56 10.40 -24.66
CA GLU A 39 9.98 10.12 -24.47
C GLU A 39 10.35 8.82 -25.21
N PRO A 40 11.37 8.84 -26.10
CA PRO A 40 11.69 7.68 -26.93
C PRO A 40 12.00 6.39 -26.15
N ALA A 41 12.64 6.51 -24.98
CA ALA A 41 12.99 5.36 -24.15
C ALA A 41 11.75 4.72 -23.52
N ARG A 42 10.87 5.52 -22.92
CA ARG A 42 9.57 5.09 -22.36
C ARG A 42 8.70 4.44 -23.43
N ARG A 43 8.58 5.08 -24.59
CA ARG A 43 7.85 4.53 -25.75
C ARG A 43 8.36 3.15 -26.16
N ALA A 44 9.68 3.01 -26.31
CA ALA A 44 10.30 1.76 -26.71
C ALA A 44 10.06 0.65 -25.66
N GLN A 45 10.15 1.00 -24.37
CA GLN A 45 9.86 0.09 -23.27
C GLN A 45 8.40 -0.40 -23.30
N VAL A 46 7.43 0.53 -23.39
CA VAL A 46 6.00 0.18 -23.46
C VAL A 46 5.71 -0.73 -24.66
N ASN A 47 6.10 -0.34 -25.87
CA ASN A 47 5.85 -1.14 -27.08
C ASN A 47 6.49 -2.53 -27.01
N ARG A 48 7.71 -2.63 -26.47
CA ARG A 48 8.40 -3.91 -26.29
C ARG A 48 7.66 -4.83 -25.32
N LEU A 49 7.23 -4.30 -24.17
CA LEU A 49 6.52 -5.06 -23.15
C LEU A 49 5.12 -5.47 -23.61
N THR A 50 4.40 -4.58 -24.29
CA THR A 50 3.10 -4.89 -24.91
C THR A 50 3.23 -6.03 -25.92
N GLY A 51 4.16 -5.92 -26.87
CA GLY A 51 4.38 -6.99 -27.84
C GLY A 51 4.85 -8.31 -27.20
N LEU A 52 5.62 -8.25 -26.11
CA LEU A 52 6.03 -9.45 -25.36
C LEU A 52 4.83 -10.11 -24.67
N ALA A 53 3.95 -9.33 -24.05
CA ALA A 53 2.75 -9.83 -23.38
C ALA A 53 1.79 -10.48 -24.38
N HIS A 54 1.51 -9.85 -25.52
CA HIS A 54 0.68 -10.43 -26.59
C HIS A 54 1.27 -11.74 -27.13
N ARG A 55 2.58 -11.79 -27.40
CA ARG A 55 3.25 -13.04 -27.82
C ARG A 55 3.18 -14.14 -26.76
N SER A 56 3.00 -13.78 -25.50
CA SER A 56 2.84 -14.70 -24.38
C SER A 56 1.38 -15.10 -24.14
N GLY A 57 0.44 -14.62 -24.97
CA GLY A 57 -0.98 -14.97 -24.90
C GLY A 57 -1.83 -14.07 -24.01
N VAL A 58 -1.28 -12.95 -23.50
CA VAL A 58 -2.09 -11.93 -22.81
C VAL A 58 -2.97 -11.23 -23.85
N ALA A 59 -4.28 -11.22 -23.62
CA ALA A 59 -5.24 -10.68 -24.58
C ALA A 59 -5.38 -9.15 -24.50
N GLU A 60 -5.17 -8.57 -23.32
CA GLU A 60 -5.34 -7.15 -23.09
C GLU A 60 -4.14 -6.58 -22.32
N VAL A 61 -3.45 -5.60 -22.92
CA VAL A 61 -2.39 -4.81 -22.29
C VAL A 61 -2.85 -3.37 -22.18
N VAL A 62 -2.94 -2.87 -20.94
CA VAL A 62 -3.33 -1.49 -20.66
C VAL A 62 -2.18 -0.70 -20.04
N VAL A 63 -2.13 0.59 -20.33
CA VAL A 63 -1.16 1.52 -19.72
C VAL A 63 -1.86 2.52 -18.81
N TRP A 64 -1.12 3.07 -17.86
CA TRP A 64 -1.65 4.03 -16.90
C TRP A 64 -1.60 5.47 -17.40
N ASP A 65 -2.53 6.27 -16.89
CA ASP A 65 -2.57 7.71 -17.10
C ASP A 65 -3.14 8.46 -15.88
N HIS A 66 -2.47 9.53 -15.45
CA HIS A 66 -2.94 10.44 -14.40
C HIS A 66 -3.46 11.74 -15.02
N SER A 67 -4.68 11.68 -15.54
CA SER A 67 -5.18 12.69 -16.46
C SER A 67 -5.49 14.04 -15.80
N LEU A 68 -5.12 15.06 -16.55
CA LEU A 68 -4.82 16.42 -16.10
C LEU A 68 -3.49 16.52 -15.33
N TYR A 69 -2.40 16.50 -16.10
CA TYR A 69 -1.02 16.63 -15.65
C TYR A 69 -0.74 17.98 -14.96
N GLY A 70 0.50 18.20 -14.52
CA GLY A 70 0.90 19.49 -13.96
C GLY A 70 0.62 20.66 -14.92
N LEU A 71 0.17 21.80 -14.39
CA LEU A 71 -0.27 22.96 -15.19
C LEU A 71 0.75 23.37 -16.26
N SER A 72 2.05 23.28 -15.96
CA SER A 72 3.16 23.61 -16.86
C SER A 72 3.15 22.85 -18.18
N TYR A 73 2.51 21.68 -18.24
CA TYR A 73 2.37 20.87 -19.45
C TYR A 73 1.44 21.52 -20.49
N TYR A 74 0.39 22.21 -20.03
CA TYR A 74 -0.65 22.75 -20.90
C TYR A 74 -0.26 24.14 -21.43
N PRO A 75 -0.52 24.48 -22.70
CA PRO A 75 -0.23 25.81 -23.23
C PRO A 75 -0.84 26.94 -22.39
N GLU A 76 -0.07 28.01 -22.14
CA GLU A 76 -0.50 29.14 -21.31
C GLU A 76 -1.79 29.81 -21.81
N ARG A 77 -2.03 29.78 -23.13
CA ARG A 77 -3.27 30.28 -23.76
C ARG A 77 -4.55 29.62 -23.25
N PHE A 78 -4.48 28.47 -22.58
CA PHE A 78 -5.63 27.78 -21.99
C PHE A 78 -5.78 28.05 -20.48
N ARG A 79 -4.81 28.72 -19.87
CA ARG A 79 -4.79 29.06 -18.43
C ARG A 79 -5.43 30.43 -18.17
N THR A 80 -6.60 30.66 -18.78
CA THR A 80 -7.29 31.96 -18.79
C THR A 80 -8.27 32.14 -17.62
N GLY A 81 -8.42 31.12 -16.77
CA GLY A 81 -9.24 31.24 -15.56
C GLY A 81 -8.56 32.01 -14.44
N PRO A 82 -9.31 32.38 -13.37
CA PRO A 82 -8.77 33.08 -12.22
C PRO A 82 -7.56 32.36 -11.60
N GLY A 83 -6.50 33.12 -11.29
CA GLY A 83 -5.29 32.55 -10.70
C GLY A 83 -4.45 31.67 -11.64
N GLY A 84 -4.69 31.73 -12.95
CA GLY A 84 -3.95 30.94 -13.95
C GLY A 84 -4.41 29.48 -14.04
N THR A 85 -5.64 29.18 -13.58
CA THR A 85 -6.27 27.87 -13.80
C THR A 85 -6.60 27.67 -15.27
N ILE A 86 -6.68 26.41 -15.69
CA ILE A 86 -7.26 26.06 -16.99
C ILE A 86 -8.72 26.49 -17.02
N ASP A 87 -9.14 27.12 -18.13
CA ASP A 87 -10.53 27.40 -18.41
C ASP A 87 -11.19 26.20 -19.11
N LEU A 88 -11.94 25.41 -18.35
CA LEU A 88 -12.63 24.23 -18.87
C LEU A 88 -13.84 24.58 -19.76
N ASP A 89 -14.27 25.84 -19.82
CA ASP A 89 -15.32 26.27 -20.74
C ASP A 89 -14.76 26.59 -22.14
N ASN A 90 -13.43 26.64 -22.30
CA ASN A 90 -12.77 26.92 -23.56
C ASN A 90 -12.77 25.66 -24.47
N PRO A 91 -13.55 25.62 -25.56
CA PRO A 91 -13.61 24.45 -26.44
C PRO A 91 -12.28 24.15 -27.14
N ALA A 92 -11.43 25.16 -27.36
CA ALA A 92 -10.12 24.98 -27.98
C ALA A 92 -9.14 24.24 -27.06
N PHE A 93 -9.32 24.33 -25.73
CA PHE A 93 -8.55 23.52 -24.79
C PHE A 93 -8.88 22.04 -24.98
N TRP A 94 -10.16 21.69 -25.07
CA TRP A 94 -10.59 20.30 -25.21
C TRP A 94 -10.24 19.69 -26.57
N GLU A 95 -10.28 20.48 -27.64
CA GLU A 95 -9.77 20.00 -28.94
C GLU A 95 -8.27 19.73 -28.88
N TRP A 96 -7.49 20.64 -28.29
CA TRP A 96 -6.05 20.40 -28.08
C TRP A 96 -5.80 19.18 -27.21
N PHE A 97 -6.56 19.02 -26.12
CA PHE A 97 -6.45 17.91 -25.18
C PHE A 97 -6.72 16.57 -25.87
N ARG A 98 -7.82 16.45 -26.61
CA ARG A 98 -8.13 15.24 -27.39
C ARG A 98 -7.08 14.95 -28.45
N GLN A 99 -6.62 15.98 -29.17
CA GLN A 99 -5.55 15.82 -30.15
C GLN A 99 -4.24 15.34 -29.51
N ASP A 100 -3.95 15.76 -28.29
CA ASP A 100 -2.80 15.30 -27.54
C ASP A 100 -2.92 13.80 -27.20
N TYR A 101 -4.09 13.33 -26.78
CA TYR A 101 -4.36 11.89 -26.61
C TYR A 101 -4.19 11.11 -27.89
N ARG A 102 -4.73 11.58 -29.01
CA ARG A 102 -4.53 10.93 -30.32
C ARG A 102 -3.03 10.77 -30.62
N THR A 103 -2.28 11.85 -30.43
CA THR A 103 -0.83 11.87 -30.68
C THR A 103 -0.09 10.89 -29.77
N MET A 104 -0.45 10.81 -28.49
CA MET A 104 0.18 9.86 -27.55
C MET A 104 -0.17 8.41 -27.87
N LEU A 105 -1.44 8.12 -28.22
CA LEU A 105 -1.88 6.77 -28.58
C LEU A 105 -1.25 6.28 -29.90
N ASP A 106 -1.01 7.18 -30.86
CA ASP A 106 -0.29 6.84 -32.10
C ASP A 106 1.17 6.39 -31.84
N LEU A 107 1.74 6.71 -30.67
CA LEU A 107 3.09 6.28 -30.27
C LEU A 107 3.13 4.88 -29.66
N VAL A 108 1.99 4.36 -29.22
CA VAL A 108 1.84 3.06 -28.57
C VAL A 108 0.69 2.26 -29.20
N PRO A 109 0.76 1.97 -30.51
CA PRO A 109 -0.40 1.54 -31.29
C PRO A 109 -0.96 0.17 -30.90
N ASP A 110 -0.17 -0.66 -30.22
CA ASP A 110 -0.53 -2.03 -29.88
C ASP A 110 -1.12 -2.17 -28.47
N ILE A 111 -1.33 -1.09 -27.72
CA ILE A 111 -2.05 -1.21 -26.42
C ILE A 111 -3.53 -1.44 -26.65
N ASP A 112 -4.19 -2.09 -25.70
CA ASP A 112 -5.62 -2.45 -25.78
C ASP A 112 -6.51 -1.53 -24.92
N GLY A 113 -5.90 -0.65 -24.10
CA GLY A 113 -6.65 0.23 -23.23
C GLY A 113 -5.82 1.11 -22.29
N LEU A 114 -6.53 1.94 -21.54
CA LEU A 114 -5.97 2.81 -20.51
C LEU A 114 -6.61 2.52 -19.14
N THR A 115 -5.77 2.56 -18.10
CA THR A 115 -6.21 2.74 -16.72
C THR A 115 -6.05 4.20 -16.33
N LEU A 116 -7.17 4.87 -16.13
CA LEU A 116 -7.24 6.30 -15.89
C LEU A 116 -7.38 6.59 -14.40
N THR A 117 -6.35 7.18 -13.81
CA THR A 117 -6.45 7.88 -12.53
C THR A 117 -6.84 9.33 -12.85
N PHE A 118 -8.06 9.74 -12.48
CA PHE A 118 -8.62 11.06 -12.77
C PHE A 118 -8.76 11.95 -11.51
N ILE A 119 -8.18 11.46 -10.42
CA ILE A 119 -8.09 12.06 -9.09
C ILE A 119 -6.63 11.95 -8.64
N GLU A 120 -6.17 12.78 -7.70
CA GLU A 120 -4.73 12.80 -7.34
C GLU A 120 -3.82 13.14 -8.55
N THR A 121 -4.33 13.96 -9.47
CA THR A 121 -3.57 14.35 -10.67
C THR A 121 -2.88 15.69 -10.47
N GLY A 122 -1.99 16.06 -11.40
CA GLY A 122 -1.13 17.23 -11.25
C GLY A 122 -1.90 18.54 -11.07
N ALA A 123 -2.77 18.88 -12.03
CA ALA A 123 -3.54 20.12 -11.95
C ALA A 123 -4.86 19.97 -11.16
N ARG A 124 -5.37 18.74 -10.97
CA ARG A 124 -6.68 18.47 -10.34
C ARG A 124 -7.84 19.19 -11.02
N VAL A 125 -8.62 18.46 -11.81
CA VAL A 125 -9.68 19.07 -12.65
C VAL A 125 -10.78 19.75 -11.83
N GLU A 126 -11.06 19.26 -10.63
CA GLU A 126 -12.05 19.85 -9.73
C GLU A 126 -11.69 21.29 -9.32
N ASN A 127 -10.39 21.62 -9.33
CA ASN A 127 -9.86 22.93 -8.97
C ASN A 127 -9.74 23.90 -10.15
N GLN A 128 -10.05 23.48 -11.38
CA GLN A 128 -9.95 24.33 -12.57
C GLN A 128 -11.20 25.17 -12.79
N HIS A 129 -11.09 26.25 -13.56
CA HIS A 129 -12.19 27.19 -13.76
C HIS A 129 -13.26 26.64 -14.71
N SER A 130 -14.53 26.82 -14.35
CA SER A 130 -15.67 26.63 -15.24
C SER A 130 -16.87 27.36 -14.65
N THR A 131 -17.64 28.01 -15.51
CA THR A 131 -18.96 28.58 -15.19
C THR A 131 -20.10 27.60 -15.47
N ARG A 132 -19.84 26.58 -16.30
CA ARG A 132 -20.81 25.54 -16.70
C ARG A 132 -20.80 24.34 -15.77
N LEU A 133 -19.62 23.82 -15.43
CA LEU A 133 -19.40 22.66 -14.58
C LEU A 133 -19.23 23.14 -13.13
N ARG A 134 -20.32 23.10 -12.36
CA ARG A 134 -20.44 23.77 -11.06
C ARG A 134 -19.96 22.94 -9.87
N THR A 135 -19.82 21.63 -10.05
CA THR A 135 -19.44 20.68 -9.00
C THR A 135 -18.15 19.95 -9.37
N ALA A 136 -17.46 19.40 -8.37
CA ALA A 136 -16.25 18.60 -8.60
C ALA A 136 -16.58 17.37 -9.46
N GLU A 137 -17.70 16.71 -9.17
CA GLU A 137 -18.20 15.53 -9.85
C GLU A 137 -18.48 15.81 -11.33
N GLN A 138 -19.09 16.94 -11.66
CA GLN A 138 -19.32 17.36 -13.05
C GLN A 138 -18.01 17.60 -13.80
N LYS A 139 -17.01 18.23 -13.15
CA LYS A 139 -15.71 18.48 -13.77
C LYS A 139 -14.92 17.20 -14.02
N LEU A 140 -14.92 16.29 -13.03
CA LEU A 140 -14.30 14.97 -13.14
C LEU A 140 -14.96 14.13 -14.24
N ALA A 141 -16.30 14.06 -14.26
CA ALA A 141 -17.04 13.33 -15.27
C ALA A 141 -16.79 13.88 -16.68
N TYR A 142 -16.76 15.21 -16.82
CA TYR A 142 -16.48 15.85 -18.10
C TYR A 142 -15.08 15.49 -18.59
N LEU A 143 -14.03 15.59 -17.75
CA LEU A 143 -12.67 15.15 -18.10
C LEU A 143 -12.67 13.71 -18.63
N VAL A 144 -13.34 12.80 -17.91
CA VAL A 144 -13.42 11.39 -18.29
C VAL A 144 -14.09 11.23 -19.65
N ASP A 145 -15.21 11.92 -19.90
CA ASP A 145 -15.88 11.88 -21.21
C ASP A 145 -14.97 12.39 -22.33
N GLN A 146 -14.16 13.42 -22.10
CA GLN A 146 -13.19 13.90 -23.10
C GLN A 146 -12.08 12.89 -23.41
N VAL A 147 -11.66 12.10 -22.42
CA VAL A 147 -10.73 10.98 -22.64
C VAL A 147 -11.43 9.83 -23.36
N ALA A 148 -12.66 9.51 -22.96
CA ALA A 148 -13.44 8.42 -23.54
C ALA A 148 -13.81 8.66 -25.01
N ASP A 149 -14.08 9.91 -25.41
CA ASP A 149 -14.31 10.29 -26.81
C ASP A 149 -13.17 9.81 -27.72
N VAL A 150 -11.92 9.95 -27.28
CA VAL A 150 -10.76 9.50 -28.05
C VAL A 150 -10.49 8.01 -27.84
N VAL A 151 -10.36 7.58 -26.59
CA VAL A 151 -9.89 6.23 -26.25
C VAL A 151 -10.90 5.17 -26.65
N VAL A 152 -12.18 5.40 -26.32
CA VAL A 152 -13.25 4.42 -26.54
C VAL A 152 -13.88 4.63 -27.91
N GLU A 153 -14.41 5.83 -28.19
CA GLU A 153 -15.25 6.04 -29.37
C GLU A 153 -14.43 6.12 -30.67
N GLU A 154 -13.32 6.88 -30.70
CA GLU A 154 -12.49 6.99 -31.89
C GLU A 154 -11.55 5.78 -32.10
N ARG A 155 -10.99 5.22 -31.01
CA ARG A 155 -9.93 4.20 -31.08
C ARG A 155 -10.38 2.78 -30.71
N GLY A 156 -11.57 2.61 -30.14
CA GLY A 156 -12.10 1.29 -29.77
C GLY A 156 -11.33 0.60 -28.63
N LEU A 157 -10.56 1.35 -27.84
CA LEU A 157 -9.76 0.83 -26.73
C LEU A 157 -10.59 0.78 -25.44
N ASN A 158 -10.19 -0.09 -24.51
CA ASN A 158 -10.81 -0.13 -23.18
C ASN A 158 -10.37 1.06 -22.32
N LEU A 159 -11.29 1.57 -21.49
CA LEU A 159 -10.99 2.60 -20.50
C LEU A 159 -11.46 2.15 -19.10
N TYR A 160 -10.53 2.05 -18.16
CA TYR A 160 -10.79 1.70 -16.77
C TYR A 160 -10.59 2.92 -15.88
N LEU A 161 -11.65 3.40 -15.24
CA LEU A 161 -11.56 4.46 -14.25
C LEU A 161 -11.08 3.89 -12.93
N ARG A 162 -9.91 4.30 -12.48
CA ARG A 162 -9.37 3.84 -11.21
C ARG A 162 -9.94 4.66 -10.06
N THR A 163 -10.65 4.02 -9.13
CA THR A 163 -11.17 4.67 -7.92
C THR A 163 -10.08 4.81 -6.86
N PHE A 164 -10.11 5.92 -6.16
CA PHE A 164 -9.27 6.22 -5.01
C PHE A 164 -9.90 7.39 -4.22
N GLY A 165 -9.47 7.57 -2.97
CA GLY A 165 -9.94 8.66 -2.13
C GLY A 165 -9.32 8.59 -0.75
N TYR A 166 -8.87 9.72 -0.23
CA TYR A 166 -8.22 9.80 1.07
C TYR A 166 -9.22 9.72 2.24
N TYR A 167 -10.48 10.08 2.01
CA TYR A 167 -11.54 10.12 3.01
C TYR A 167 -12.93 9.90 2.39
N PRO A 168 -13.96 9.53 3.19
CA PRO A 168 -15.26 9.11 2.67
C PRO A 168 -15.92 10.12 1.71
N ALA A 169 -15.82 11.42 2.00
CA ALA A 169 -16.40 12.44 1.13
C ALA A 169 -15.65 12.59 -0.20
N GLU A 170 -14.32 12.40 -0.26
CA GLU A 170 -13.59 12.37 -1.53
C GLU A 170 -13.98 11.12 -2.35
N MET A 171 -14.04 9.96 -1.70
CA MET A 171 -14.51 8.73 -2.36
C MET A 171 -15.94 8.89 -2.90
N ALA A 172 -16.85 9.51 -2.14
CA ALA A 172 -18.22 9.76 -2.58
C ALA A 172 -18.28 10.65 -3.83
N ARG A 173 -17.40 11.66 -3.95
CA ARG A 173 -17.27 12.49 -5.16
C ARG A 173 -16.73 11.67 -6.33
N THR A 174 -15.73 10.82 -6.11
CA THR A 174 -15.19 9.91 -7.15
C THR A 174 -16.30 9.02 -7.72
N ILE A 175 -17.10 8.38 -6.86
CA ILE A 175 -18.25 7.56 -7.30
C ILE A 175 -19.32 8.40 -7.99
N GLY A 176 -19.65 9.57 -7.44
CA GLY A 176 -20.63 10.49 -8.04
C GLY A 176 -20.20 10.98 -9.43
N ALA A 177 -18.91 11.19 -9.67
CA ALA A 177 -18.39 11.51 -11.00
C ALA A 177 -18.60 10.35 -11.98
N ILE A 178 -18.34 9.10 -11.56
CA ILE A 178 -18.51 7.90 -12.40
C ILE A 178 -19.97 7.72 -12.86
N ASP A 179 -20.94 8.08 -12.02
CA ASP A 179 -22.36 8.03 -12.36
C ASP A 179 -22.74 9.06 -13.43
N LEU A 180 -22.04 10.20 -13.48
CA LEU A 180 -22.24 11.29 -14.43
C LEU A 180 -21.53 11.09 -15.78
N VAL A 181 -20.53 10.20 -15.86
CA VAL A 181 -19.85 9.86 -17.12
C VAL A 181 -20.87 9.35 -18.13
N THR A 182 -20.92 9.97 -19.31
CA THR A 182 -21.94 9.66 -20.32
C THR A 182 -21.59 8.42 -21.13
N ASN A 183 -20.30 8.19 -21.39
CA ASN A 183 -19.86 6.98 -22.08
C ASN A 183 -20.14 5.74 -21.21
N ARG A 184 -21.02 4.84 -21.66
CA ARG A 184 -21.43 3.63 -20.91
C ARG A 184 -20.50 2.43 -21.09
N GLN A 185 -19.57 2.47 -22.04
CA GLN A 185 -18.60 1.40 -22.28
C GLN A 185 -17.41 1.48 -21.31
N VAL A 186 -17.19 2.64 -20.69
CA VAL A 186 -16.18 2.85 -19.66
C VAL A 186 -16.42 1.93 -18.45
N ARG A 187 -15.35 1.23 -18.04
CA ARG A 187 -15.30 0.30 -16.91
C ARG A 187 -14.62 0.95 -15.71
N VAL A 188 -14.65 0.27 -14.57
CA VAL A 188 -14.08 0.78 -13.32
C VAL A 188 -13.07 -0.22 -12.76
N MET A 189 -12.07 0.28 -12.06
CA MET A 189 -11.15 -0.51 -11.25
C MET A 189 -11.12 0.08 -9.84
N ALA A 190 -11.43 -0.72 -8.83
CA ALA A 190 -11.49 -0.28 -7.44
C ALA A 190 -10.58 -1.15 -6.56
N LYS A 191 -9.93 -0.57 -5.56
CA LYS A 191 -9.11 -1.35 -4.61
C LYS A 191 -9.97 -2.33 -3.80
N GLU A 192 -9.36 -3.42 -3.35
CA GLU A 192 -9.97 -4.42 -2.44
C GLU A 192 -10.28 -3.86 -1.03
N VAL A 193 -9.88 -2.61 -0.76
CA VAL A 193 -10.08 -1.87 0.48
C VAL A 193 -10.23 -0.38 0.17
N PRO A 194 -10.92 0.41 1.01
CA PRO A 194 -10.96 1.85 0.84
C PRO A 194 -9.57 2.46 1.03
N HIS A 195 -9.34 3.63 0.41
CA HIS A 195 -8.08 4.36 0.50
C HIS A 195 -6.85 3.54 0.07
N ASP A 196 -6.14 2.90 1.00
CA ASP A 196 -4.87 2.22 0.73
C ASP A 196 -4.79 0.83 1.36
N PHE A 197 -3.80 0.03 0.95
CA PHE A 197 -3.74 -1.42 1.15
C PHE A 197 -3.40 -1.89 2.58
N PHE A 198 -4.06 -1.33 3.59
CA PHE A 198 -3.92 -1.75 4.98
C PHE A 198 -4.72 -3.03 5.26
N LEU A 199 -4.13 -3.94 6.03
CA LEU A 199 -4.77 -5.21 6.41
C LEU A 199 -5.97 -5.02 7.35
N THR A 200 -5.99 -3.92 8.10
CA THR A 200 -7.06 -3.57 9.04
C THR A 200 -8.18 -2.74 8.40
N HIS A 201 -8.05 -2.37 7.12
CA HIS A 201 -9.18 -1.82 6.38
C HIS A 201 -10.26 -2.89 6.14
N PRO A 202 -11.55 -2.50 6.21
CA PRO A 202 -12.64 -3.35 5.77
C PRO A 202 -12.64 -3.45 4.24
N ASN A 203 -13.49 -4.31 3.70
CA ASN A 203 -13.76 -4.30 2.26
C ASN A 203 -14.33 -2.94 1.84
N ASP A 204 -13.97 -2.46 0.66
CA ASP A 204 -14.55 -1.23 0.11
C ASP A 204 -16.04 -1.43 -0.23
N THR A 205 -16.90 -0.83 0.59
CA THR A 205 -18.36 -0.90 0.44
C THR A 205 -18.89 -0.03 -0.70
N THR A 206 -18.08 0.90 -1.22
CA THR A 206 -18.49 1.77 -2.33
C THR A 206 -18.59 1.02 -3.65
N VAL A 207 -17.88 -0.11 -3.80
CA VAL A 207 -17.91 -0.97 -4.99
C VAL A 207 -19.33 -1.42 -5.34
N ALA A 208 -20.16 -1.73 -4.35
CA ALA A 208 -21.54 -2.17 -4.56
C ALA A 208 -22.45 -1.08 -5.16
N ARG A 209 -22.02 0.19 -5.11
CA ARG A 209 -22.77 1.33 -5.66
C ARG A 209 -22.38 1.65 -7.10
N ILE A 210 -21.35 1.01 -7.64
CA ILE A 210 -20.82 1.31 -8.98
C ILE A 210 -21.71 0.65 -10.03
N GLY A 211 -22.44 1.46 -10.81
CA GLY A 211 -23.33 0.98 -11.88
C GLY A 211 -22.63 0.52 -13.16
N ARG A 212 -21.38 0.06 -13.07
CA ARG A 212 -20.51 -0.27 -14.22
C ARG A 212 -19.68 -1.54 -13.97
N PRO A 213 -19.28 -2.27 -15.02
CA PRO A 213 -18.35 -3.40 -14.88
C PRO A 213 -17.09 -2.97 -14.14
N THR A 214 -16.75 -3.69 -13.07
CA THR A 214 -15.71 -3.31 -12.11
C THR A 214 -14.68 -4.43 -11.92
N LEU A 215 -13.40 -4.09 -12.02
CA LEU A 215 -12.27 -4.92 -11.59
C LEU A 215 -11.88 -4.57 -10.15
N ILE A 216 -11.51 -5.57 -9.36
CA ILE A 216 -10.95 -5.35 -8.01
C ILE A 216 -9.42 -5.39 -8.06
N GLU A 217 -8.76 -4.33 -7.60
CA GLU A 217 -7.32 -4.21 -7.48
C GLU A 217 -6.83 -4.75 -6.14
N TYR A 218 -6.00 -5.80 -6.17
CA TYR A 218 -5.37 -6.44 -5.01
C TYR A 218 -3.89 -6.06 -4.90
N ASP A 219 -3.42 -5.84 -3.68
CA ASP A 219 -2.00 -5.62 -3.39
C ASP A 219 -1.31 -6.91 -2.94
N THR A 220 -1.06 -7.79 -3.90
CA THR A 220 -0.35 -9.05 -3.64
C THR A 220 1.14 -8.86 -3.36
N ALA A 221 1.68 -7.68 -3.65
CA ALA A 221 3.07 -7.33 -3.36
C ALA A 221 3.28 -6.79 -1.93
N GLY A 222 2.27 -6.16 -1.32
CA GLY A 222 2.27 -5.79 0.08
C GLY A 222 3.03 -4.51 0.41
N GLU A 223 2.61 -3.38 -0.17
CA GLU A 223 3.13 -2.01 0.02
C GLU A 223 3.49 -1.67 1.46
N TYR A 224 2.50 -1.84 2.34
CA TYR A 224 2.57 -1.57 3.78
C TYR A 224 2.73 -2.84 4.60
N ASN A 225 2.89 -3.98 3.93
CA ASN A 225 2.78 -5.30 4.52
C ASN A 225 4.03 -6.16 4.25
N GLY A 226 5.19 -5.53 3.98
CA GLY A 226 6.50 -6.17 3.92
C GLY A 226 7.12 -6.31 2.53
N GLN A 227 6.40 -6.00 1.45
CA GLN A 227 6.91 -5.94 0.07
C GLN A 227 7.64 -7.21 -0.44
N GLY A 228 7.29 -8.39 0.08
CA GLY A 228 8.02 -9.65 -0.16
C GLY A 228 9.47 -9.71 0.37
N LYS A 229 9.89 -8.72 1.17
CA LYS A 229 11.21 -8.64 1.80
C LYS A 229 11.25 -9.37 3.15
N ILE A 230 10.09 -9.39 3.81
CA ILE A 230 9.77 -10.15 5.02
C ILE A 230 8.47 -10.95 4.78
N ALA A 231 8.04 -11.73 5.78
CA ALA A 231 6.78 -12.46 5.81
C ALA A 231 5.60 -11.63 5.27
N ASN A 232 5.03 -12.10 4.16
CA ASN A 232 4.04 -11.40 3.35
C ASN A 232 3.14 -12.42 2.60
N ALA A 233 2.85 -13.58 3.20
CA ALA A 233 1.89 -14.53 2.68
C ALA A 233 0.49 -14.29 3.28
N MET A 234 -0.37 -13.61 2.53
CA MET A 234 -1.69 -13.12 2.96
C MET A 234 -2.90 -13.75 2.20
N PRO A 235 -2.88 -15.02 1.75
CA PRO A 235 -4.00 -15.59 1.01
C PRO A 235 -5.33 -15.53 1.79
N GLU A 236 -5.33 -15.62 3.12
CA GLU A 236 -6.57 -15.42 3.91
C GLU A 236 -7.22 -14.07 3.68
N SER A 237 -6.44 -12.98 3.71
CA SER A 237 -6.98 -11.63 3.51
C SER A 237 -7.54 -11.46 2.10
N HIS A 238 -6.80 -11.93 1.10
CA HIS A 238 -7.18 -11.80 -0.30
C HIS A 238 -8.38 -12.69 -0.68
N VAL A 239 -8.42 -13.93 -0.19
CA VAL A 239 -9.50 -14.89 -0.49
C VAL A 239 -10.80 -14.48 0.20
N ASP A 240 -10.75 -14.01 1.45
CA ASP A 240 -11.95 -13.54 2.15
C ASP A 240 -12.54 -12.30 1.47
N ARG A 241 -11.69 -11.38 1.01
CA ARG A 241 -12.11 -10.23 0.20
C ARG A 241 -12.70 -10.66 -1.13
N MET A 242 -12.05 -11.59 -1.84
CA MET A 242 -12.56 -12.11 -3.10
C MET A 242 -13.96 -12.72 -2.93
N ARG A 243 -14.18 -13.52 -1.89
CA ARG A 243 -15.49 -14.11 -1.60
C ARG A 243 -16.57 -13.04 -1.49
N TYR A 244 -16.30 -11.94 -0.79
CA TYR A 244 -17.22 -10.80 -0.71
C TYR A 244 -17.45 -10.17 -2.09
N TYR A 245 -16.39 -9.80 -2.81
CA TYR A 245 -16.54 -9.07 -4.08
C TYR A 245 -17.22 -9.89 -5.17
N ARG A 246 -17.06 -11.21 -5.18
CA ARG A 246 -17.78 -12.12 -6.08
C ARG A 246 -19.31 -12.13 -5.87
N THR A 247 -19.79 -11.65 -4.72
CA THR A 247 -21.24 -11.50 -4.50
C THR A 247 -21.83 -10.28 -5.19
N LEU A 248 -20.99 -9.34 -5.64
CA LEU A 248 -21.45 -8.09 -6.23
C LEU A 248 -21.65 -8.26 -7.75
N PRO A 249 -22.84 -7.95 -8.30
CA PRO A 249 -23.17 -8.25 -9.70
C PRO A 249 -22.37 -7.41 -10.71
N ASN A 250 -21.81 -6.28 -10.29
CA ASN A 250 -21.00 -5.41 -11.13
C ASN A 250 -19.52 -5.82 -11.19
N VAL A 251 -19.06 -6.73 -10.33
CA VAL A 251 -17.66 -7.18 -10.30
C VAL A 251 -17.45 -8.24 -11.38
N ILE A 252 -16.53 -7.97 -12.31
CA ILE A 252 -16.26 -8.82 -13.48
C ILE A 252 -14.90 -9.53 -13.43
N GLY A 253 -14.08 -9.25 -12.42
CA GLY A 253 -12.75 -9.82 -12.28
C GLY A 253 -11.87 -9.03 -11.32
N TYR A 254 -10.57 -9.27 -11.40
CA TYR A 254 -9.59 -8.61 -10.54
C TYR A 254 -8.27 -8.37 -11.26
N VAL A 255 -7.46 -7.48 -10.71
CA VAL A 255 -6.05 -7.32 -11.04
C VAL A 255 -5.21 -7.40 -9.78
N ALA A 256 -3.97 -7.86 -9.90
CA ALA A 256 -3.06 -8.02 -8.77
C ALA A 256 -1.72 -7.33 -9.07
N ARG A 257 -1.18 -6.62 -8.07
CA ARG A 257 0.14 -5.98 -8.13
C ARG A 257 1.26 -7.00 -7.95
N THR A 258 2.15 -7.13 -8.94
CA THR A 258 3.19 -8.17 -8.96
C THR A 258 4.58 -7.68 -8.53
N ASP A 259 4.74 -6.37 -8.37
CA ASP A 259 5.98 -5.69 -7.96
C ASP A 259 5.68 -4.43 -7.11
N ARG A 260 6.75 -3.87 -6.52
CA ARG A 260 6.77 -2.57 -5.80
C ARG A 260 8.02 -1.79 -6.13
N TYR A 261 8.14 -1.45 -7.41
CA TYR A 261 9.26 -0.74 -8.01
C TYR A 261 10.58 -1.50 -7.92
N ARG A 262 11.55 -1.06 -8.73
CA ARG A 262 12.90 -1.59 -8.88
C ARG A 262 12.90 -3.11 -8.99
N GLU A 263 13.68 -3.77 -8.13
CA GLU A 263 13.92 -5.21 -8.17
C GLU A 263 12.87 -6.02 -7.38
N SER A 264 11.90 -5.37 -6.73
CA SER A 264 10.91 -6.09 -5.94
C SER A 264 9.89 -6.76 -6.86
N ARG A 265 9.90 -8.10 -6.89
CA ARG A 265 8.98 -8.94 -7.66
C ARG A 265 8.48 -10.05 -6.73
N ILE A 266 7.21 -10.45 -6.90
CA ILE A 266 6.66 -11.55 -6.10
C ILE A 266 6.75 -12.91 -6.79
N VAL A 267 6.70 -12.97 -8.12
CA VAL A 267 6.87 -14.22 -8.88
C VAL A 267 8.24 -14.81 -8.59
N GLY A 268 8.32 -16.13 -8.38
CA GLY A 268 9.54 -16.85 -7.98
C GLY A 268 9.96 -16.62 -6.53
N THR A 269 9.11 -16.01 -5.71
CA THR A 269 9.40 -15.75 -4.29
C THR A 269 8.32 -16.36 -3.39
N PRO A 270 8.55 -16.48 -2.07
CA PRO A 270 7.53 -16.98 -1.14
C PRO A 270 6.22 -16.16 -1.15
N THR A 271 6.27 -14.90 -1.58
CA THR A 271 5.11 -14.01 -1.69
C THR A 271 4.20 -14.34 -2.88
N GLU A 272 4.67 -15.11 -3.88
CA GLU A 272 3.85 -15.54 -5.02
C GLU A 272 2.57 -16.29 -4.59
N ILE A 273 2.57 -16.85 -3.38
CA ILE A 273 1.37 -17.46 -2.78
C ILE A 273 0.15 -16.54 -2.77
N ASN A 274 0.33 -15.21 -2.75
CA ASN A 274 -0.78 -14.27 -2.83
C ASN A 274 -1.47 -14.30 -4.21
N LEU A 275 -0.69 -14.36 -5.29
CA LEU A 275 -1.21 -14.55 -6.66
C LEU A 275 -1.84 -15.92 -6.81
N TYR A 276 -1.13 -16.96 -6.35
CA TYR A 276 -1.62 -18.32 -6.38
C TYR A 276 -2.94 -18.46 -5.60
N GLY A 277 -3.06 -17.81 -4.46
CA GLY A 277 -4.26 -17.82 -3.62
C GLY A 277 -5.46 -17.19 -4.32
N LEU A 278 -5.28 -16.04 -4.98
CA LEU A 278 -6.31 -15.42 -5.81
C LEU A 278 -6.73 -16.35 -6.95
N ALA A 279 -5.77 -16.88 -7.72
CA ALA A 279 -6.05 -17.78 -8.84
C ALA A 279 -6.78 -19.06 -8.39
N ARG A 280 -6.40 -19.63 -7.23
CA ARG A 280 -7.06 -20.81 -6.67
C ARG A 280 -8.47 -20.53 -6.19
N ALA A 281 -8.71 -19.39 -5.55
CA ALA A 281 -10.03 -19.00 -5.08
C ALA A 281 -10.96 -18.55 -6.21
N ASP A 282 -10.41 -18.05 -7.32
CA ASP A 282 -11.18 -17.79 -8.53
C ASP A 282 -11.70 -19.11 -9.12
N ALA A 283 -10.79 -20.08 -9.32
CA ALA A 283 -11.09 -21.41 -9.84
C ALA A 283 -11.99 -22.26 -8.92
N ASP A 284 -11.82 -22.16 -7.60
CA ASP A 284 -12.62 -22.86 -6.59
C ASP A 284 -13.02 -21.89 -5.46
N PRO A 285 -14.21 -21.29 -5.51
CA PRO A 285 -14.68 -20.37 -4.46
C PRO A 285 -14.79 -20.99 -3.07
N SER A 286 -14.84 -22.32 -2.98
CA SER A 286 -14.97 -23.05 -1.71
C SER A 286 -13.63 -23.41 -1.06
N VAL A 287 -12.51 -23.17 -1.77
CA VAL A 287 -11.16 -23.51 -1.30
C VAL A 287 -10.89 -22.90 0.07
N GLN A 288 -10.34 -23.69 0.98
CA GLN A 288 -9.96 -23.23 2.31
C GLN A 288 -8.53 -22.68 2.29
N THR A 289 -8.26 -21.62 3.05
CA THR A 289 -6.94 -20.98 3.03
C THR A 289 -5.81 -21.92 3.44
N TRP A 290 -6.04 -22.81 4.41
CA TRP A 290 -5.04 -23.82 4.80
C TRP A 290 -4.67 -24.76 3.63
N GLN A 291 -5.60 -25.04 2.72
CA GLN A 291 -5.33 -25.84 1.52
C GLN A 291 -4.41 -25.07 0.58
N ILE A 292 -4.64 -23.76 0.39
CA ILE A 292 -3.78 -22.89 -0.44
C ILE A 292 -2.34 -22.92 0.07
N TYR A 293 -2.12 -22.72 1.38
CA TYR A 293 -0.77 -22.79 1.96
C TYR A 293 -0.10 -24.15 1.72
N ARG A 294 -0.84 -25.25 1.87
CA ARG A 294 -0.31 -26.60 1.68
C ARG A 294 -0.02 -26.91 0.21
N GLU A 295 -0.93 -26.54 -0.69
CA GLU A 295 -0.80 -26.78 -2.13
C GLU A 295 0.33 -25.97 -2.73
N PHE A 296 0.40 -24.67 -2.43
CA PHE A 296 1.50 -23.81 -2.86
C PHE A 296 2.83 -24.35 -2.34
N ALA A 297 2.93 -24.65 -1.04
CA ALA A 297 4.17 -25.14 -0.48
C ALA A 297 4.58 -26.52 -1.05
N ALA A 298 3.63 -27.39 -1.38
CA ALA A 298 3.92 -28.66 -2.04
C ALA A 298 4.37 -28.50 -3.49
N LYS A 299 3.79 -27.52 -4.21
CA LYS A 299 4.11 -27.18 -5.59
C LYS A 299 5.52 -26.59 -5.69
N GLU A 300 5.80 -25.55 -4.91
CA GLU A 300 7.08 -24.82 -5.00
C GLU A 300 8.22 -25.53 -4.27
N TYR A 301 7.96 -26.04 -3.06
CA TYR A 301 9.02 -26.50 -2.16
C TYR A 301 9.05 -28.02 -1.95
N GLY A 302 8.16 -28.75 -2.63
CA GLY A 302 8.06 -30.20 -2.57
C GLY A 302 7.20 -30.71 -1.42
N ARG A 303 6.53 -31.86 -1.67
CA ARG A 303 5.63 -32.52 -0.71
C ARG A 303 6.24 -32.76 0.69
N PRO A 304 7.52 -33.17 0.84
CA PRO A 304 8.10 -33.40 2.16
C PRO A 304 8.16 -32.14 3.04
N ALA A 305 8.48 -30.98 2.45
CA ALA A 305 8.61 -29.71 3.18
C ALA A 305 7.27 -28.98 3.35
N ALA A 306 6.26 -29.30 2.54
CA ALA A 306 5.00 -28.56 2.41
C ALA A 306 4.31 -28.21 3.73
N ALA A 307 4.27 -29.16 4.67
CA ALA A 307 3.61 -28.93 5.96
C ALA A 307 4.32 -27.86 6.81
N ARG A 308 5.67 -27.88 6.84
CA ARG A 308 6.47 -26.90 7.60
C ARG A 308 6.49 -25.55 6.92
N VAL A 309 6.70 -25.51 5.61
CA VAL A 309 6.73 -24.26 4.85
C VAL A 309 5.35 -23.60 4.84
N GLY A 310 4.29 -24.36 4.58
CA GLY A 310 2.92 -23.85 4.63
C GLY A 310 2.57 -23.23 5.99
N ARG A 311 2.98 -23.88 7.10
CA ARG A 311 2.81 -23.36 8.46
C ARG A 311 3.65 -22.10 8.72
N ALA A 312 4.88 -22.05 8.23
CA ALA A 312 5.72 -20.84 8.35
C ALA A 312 5.10 -19.65 7.61
N LEU A 313 4.58 -19.87 6.40
CA LEU A 313 3.91 -18.85 5.60
C LEU A 313 2.59 -18.39 6.23
N SER A 314 1.81 -19.30 6.82
CA SER A 314 0.50 -18.96 7.40
C SER A 314 0.56 -18.03 8.62
N ARG A 315 1.74 -17.83 9.22
CA ARG A 315 1.91 -16.84 10.31
C ARG A 315 2.08 -15.40 9.81
N SER A 316 2.22 -15.18 8.50
CA SER A 316 2.64 -13.88 7.95
C SER A 316 1.70 -12.73 8.31
N ARG A 317 0.38 -12.93 8.23
CA ARG A 317 -0.60 -11.87 8.58
C ARG A 317 -0.43 -11.39 10.00
N GLU A 318 -0.38 -12.33 10.94
CA GLU A 318 -0.27 -12.00 12.36
C GLU A 318 1.10 -11.39 12.69
N ILE A 319 2.18 -11.88 12.05
CA ILE A 319 3.50 -11.24 12.14
C ILE A 319 3.42 -9.78 11.69
N VAL A 320 2.85 -9.51 10.50
CA VAL A 320 2.78 -8.16 9.94
C VAL A 320 1.92 -7.23 10.80
N LEU A 321 0.74 -7.68 11.24
CA LEU A 321 -0.11 -6.90 12.15
C LEU A 321 0.60 -6.62 13.47
N SER A 322 1.30 -7.61 14.02
CA SER A 322 2.04 -7.42 15.27
C SER A 322 3.28 -6.53 15.09
N VAL A 323 3.92 -6.51 13.93
CA VAL A 323 5.21 -5.82 13.71
C VAL A 323 5.05 -4.43 13.12
N LEU A 324 4.27 -4.27 12.04
CA LEU A 324 4.15 -3.03 11.28
C LEU A 324 2.95 -2.15 11.71
N TYR A 325 2.03 -2.70 12.51
CA TYR A 325 0.89 -1.99 13.07
C TYR A 325 1.05 -1.85 14.57
N SER A 326 0.51 -0.78 15.17
CA SER A 326 0.41 -0.64 16.61
C SER A 326 -1.06 -0.57 16.99
N LEU A 327 -1.53 -1.58 17.71
CA LEU A 327 -2.91 -1.73 18.16
C LEU A 327 -3.91 -1.61 16.99
N GLY A 328 -3.58 -2.20 15.85
CA GLY A 328 -4.42 -2.18 14.64
C GLY A 328 -4.29 -0.92 13.75
N THR A 329 -3.52 0.09 14.14
CA THR A 329 -3.16 1.24 13.28
C THR A 329 -1.85 0.96 12.57
N ASN A 330 -1.76 1.20 11.25
CA ASN A 330 -0.48 1.04 10.56
C ASN A 330 0.50 2.16 10.98
N ASN A 331 1.68 1.80 11.48
CA ASN A 331 2.72 2.75 11.91
C ASN A 331 4.01 2.62 11.08
N ALA A 332 3.89 2.10 9.87
CA ALA A 332 4.99 1.97 8.94
C ALA A 332 4.75 2.88 7.72
N ASN A 333 5.81 3.45 7.17
CA ASN A 333 5.73 4.25 5.96
C ASN A 333 6.07 3.36 4.75
N HIS A 334 5.07 2.76 4.11
CA HIS A 334 5.28 1.77 3.05
C HIS A 334 6.21 0.64 3.52
N SER A 335 5.87 0.02 4.67
CA SER A 335 6.67 -0.97 5.39
C SER A 335 7.94 -0.46 6.09
N LYS A 336 8.38 0.77 5.86
CA LYS A 336 9.53 1.38 6.57
C LYS A 336 9.20 1.65 8.02
N LEU A 337 10.20 1.46 8.89
CA LEU A 337 10.14 1.96 10.27
C LEU A 337 10.05 3.49 10.24
N ASP A 338 8.94 4.09 10.67
CA ASP A 338 8.80 5.56 10.80
C ASP A 338 7.64 5.97 11.72
N TYR A 339 7.81 5.80 13.04
CA TYR A 339 6.82 6.26 14.03
C TYR A 339 6.67 7.79 14.10
N GLU A 340 7.71 8.56 13.81
CA GLU A 340 7.73 10.03 13.74
C GLU A 340 8.96 10.50 12.93
N PRO A 341 8.78 11.35 11.88
CA PRO A 341 7.73 12.35 11.70
C PRO A 341 6.55 11.95 10.81
N TYR A 342 6.41 10.69 10.39
CA TYR A 342 5.36 10.28 9.46
C TYR A 342 3.94 10.33 10.08
N CYS A 343 3.28 11.49 9.97
CA CYS A 343 2.00 11.72 10.62
C CYS A 343 0.82 10.97 9.96
N SER A 344 0.96 10.54 8.69
CA SER A 344 -0.10 9.82 7.97
C SER A 344 -0.62 8.60 8.73
N SER A 345 0.25 7.88 9.44
CA SER A 345 -0.14 6.76 10.32
C SER A 345 -1.17 7.13 11.39
N TYR A 346 -1.26 8.38 11.82
CA TYR A 346 -2.13 8.82 12.92
C TYR A 346 -3.34 9.64 12.49
N HIS A 347 -3.44 10.03 11.22
CA HIS A 347 -4.59 10.81 10.73
C HIS A 347 -5.14 10.29 9.40
N ARG A 348 -4.29 10.06 8.40
CA ARG A 348 -4.70 9.74 7.03
C ARG A 348 -5.01 8.25 6.89
N SER A 349 -4.11 7.42 7.38
CA SER A 349 -4.09 5.96 7.20
C SER A 349 -4.81 5.18 8.30
N VAL A 350 -5.62 5.87 9.12
CA VAL A 350 -6.32 5.26 10.25
C VAL A 350 -7.57 4.54 9.75
N SER A 351 -7.64 3.22 9.97
CA SER A 351 -8.74 2.38 9.50
C SER A 351 -10.10 2.73 10.10
N GLY A 352 -10.11 3.29 11.31
CA GLY A 352 -11.32 3.82 11.95
C GLY A 352 -12.00 4.97 11.20
N LYS A 353 -11.44 5.47 10.08
CA LYS A 353 -12.14 6.36 9.15
C LYS A 353 -13.21 5.63 8.33
N TRP A 354 -13.08 4.31 8.19
CA TRP A 354 -13.85 3.46 7.28
C TRP A 354 -14.71 2.41 8.00
N ILE A 355 -14.70 2.40 9.33
CA ILE A 355 -15.35 1.40 10.18
C ILE A 355 -16.28 2.14 11.15
N ASP A 356 -17.52 1.66 11.30
CA ASP A 356 -18.50 2.20 12.24
C ASP A 356 -19.17 1.06 13.04
N PRO A 357 -19.05 1.04 14.39
CA PRO A 357 -18.21 1.93 15.21
C PRO A 357 -16.72 1.71 14.92
N PRO A 358 -15.86 2.74 15.06
CA PRO A 358 -14.44 2.68 14.68
C PRO A 358 -13.61 1.93 15.74
N GLU A 359 -13.82 0.63 15.85
CA GLU A 359 -13.22 -0.25 16.85
C GLU A 359 -12.36 -1.36 16.21
N VAL A 360 -11.37 -1.84 16.97
CA VAL A 360 -10.53 -3.00 16.63
C VAL A 360 -10.26 -3.83 17.88
N THR A 361 -10.17 -5.15 17.73
CA THR A 361 -9.74 -6.05 18.81
C THR A 361 -8.32 -6.51 18.55
N VAL A 362 -7.44 -6.32 19.53
CA VAL A 362 -6.04 -6.73 19.49
C VAL A 362 -5.85 -7.89 20.46
N GLY A 363 -5.34 -9.02 19.96
CA GLY A 363 -5.19 -10.27 20.71
C GLY A 363 -3.85 -10.41 21.45
N HIS A 364 -3.46 -11.67 21.65
CA HIS A 364 -2.09 -12.12 21.93
C HIS A 364 -1.30 -11.40 23.04
N GLY A 365 -1.97 -11.14 24.17
CA GLY A 365 -1.36 -10.52 25.35
C GLY A 365 -1.82 -9.07 25.57
N VAL A 366 -2.36 -8.43 24.53
CA VAL A 366 -3.13 -7.19 24.67
C VAL A 366 -4.59 -7.51 25.02
N ASN A 367 -5.20 -8.46 24.30
CA ASN A 367 -6.54 -9.03 24.54
C ASN A 367 -7.61 -7.98 24.86
N ARG A 368 -7.65 -6.92 24.06
CA ARG A 368 -8.49 -5.75 24.33
C ARG A 368 -9.09 -5.18 23.05
N ARG A 369 -10.30 -4.67 23.20
CA ARG A 369 -10.97 -3.85 22.20
C ARG A 369 -10.63 -2.38 22.41
N PHE A 370 -10.28 -1.69 21.32
CA PHE A 370 -9.93 -0.28 21.31
C PHE A 370 -10.76 0.46 20.27
N HIS A 371 -11.07 1.70 20.56
CA HIS A 371 -11.54 2.67 19.59
C HIS A 371 -10.34 3.33 18.89
N TYR A 372 -10.29 3.28 17.55
CA TYR A 372 -9.18 3.81 16.75
C TYR A 372 -8.78 5.24 17.14
N TRP A 373 -9.76 6.12 17.29
CA TRP A 373 -9.51 7.51 17.62
C TRP A 373 -9.23 7.78 19.10
N LYS A 374 -10.20 7.44 19.98
CA LYS A 374 -10.18 7.78 21.42
C LYS A 374 -9.11 7.06 22.20
N ASP A 375 -8.89 5.79 21.87
CA ASP A 375 -7.97 4.94 22.62
C ASP A 375 -6.59 4.93 21.95
N ILE A 376 -6.53 4.68 20.64
CA ILE A 376 -5.25 4.48 19.96
C ILE A 376 -4.64 5.83 19.55
N VAL A 377 -5.21 6.52 18.57
CA VAL A 377 -4.62 7.76 18.00
C VAL A 377 -4.43 8.83 19.09
N ASP A 378 -5.44 9.08 19.92
CA ASP A 378 -5.34 10.07 20.99
C ASP A 378 -4.30 9.71 22.05
N THR A 379 -3.88 8.44 22.16
CA THR A 379 -2.82 8.04 23.10
C THR A 379 -1.45 8.03 22.45
N ILE A 380 -1.28 7.26 21.37
CA ILE A 380 0.04 6.93 20.82
C ILE A 380 0.58 8.00 19.86
N ALA A 381 -0.30 8.76 19.20
CA ALA A 381 0.15 9.75 18.21
C ALA A 381 0.94 10.90 18.87
N PRO A 382 1.98 11.44 18.20
CA PRO A 382 2.62 12.66 18.65
C PRO A 382 1.71 13.88 18.52
N VAL A 383 1.93 14.88 19.38
CA VAL A 383 1.11 16.11 19.41
C VAL A 383 1.10 16.78 18.03
N SER A 384 2.27 16.85 17.37
CA SER A 384 2.39 17.44 16.04
C SER A 384 1.46 16.81 15.00
N CYS A 385 1.23 15.49 15.09
CA CYS A 385 0.35 14.78 14.15
C CYS A 385 -1.14 14.95 14.49
N LYS A 386 -1.48 15.21 15.76
CA LYS A 386 -2.85 15.53 16.18
C LYS A 386 -3.26 16.95 15.81
N THR A 387 -2.28 17.84 15.66
CA THR A 387 -2.48 19.24 15.22
C THR A 387 -2.25 19.44 13.73
N ASP A 388 -1.88 18.38 13.00
CA ASP A 388 -1.67 18.45 11.57
C ASP A 388 -2.99 18.78 10.85
N GLY A 389 -2.94 19.73 9.91
CA GLY A 389 -4.12 20.20 9.17
C GLY A 389 -4.81 19.10 8.35
N VAL A 390 -4.09 18.02 8.01
CA VAL A 390 -4.65 16.84 7.34
C VAL A 390 -5.75 16.20 8.17
N LEU A 391 -5.60 16.10 9.51
CA LEU A 391 -6.63 15.50 10.35
C LEU A 391 -7.94 16.30 10.30
N ARG A 392 -7.86 17.63 10.41
CA ARG A 392 -9.03 18.51 10.29
C ARG A 392 -9.68 18.42 8.92
N ARG A 393 -8.89 18.29 7.85
CA ARG A 393 -9.40 18.20 6.47
C ARG A 393 -10.09 16.87 6.18
N GLU A 394 -9.49 15.76 6.60
CA GLU A 394 -9.91 14.41 6.19
C GLU A 394 -10.83 13.72 7.20
N ALA A 395 -10.81 14.13 8.47
CA ALA A 395 -11.66 13.57 9.52
C ALA A 395 -12.08 14.64 10.57
N PRO A 396 -12.75 15.74 10.17
CA PRO A 396 -13.12 16.83 11.08
C PRO A 396 -13.96 16.35 12.28
N HIS A 397 -14.85 15.39 12.05
CA HIS A 397 -15.71 14.78 13.08
C HIS A 397 -14.93 14.19 14.27
N VAL A 398 -13.69 13.72 14.06
CA VAL A 398 -12.83 13.21 15.13
C VAL A 398 -12.48 14.31 16.12
N LEU A 399 -12.21 15.52 15.62
CA LEU A 399 -11.90 16.69 16.42
C LEU A 399 -13.18 17.30 17.02
N ASP A 400 -14.25 17.36 16.24
CA ASP A 400 -15.53 17.94 16.68
C ASP A 400 -16.16 17.13 17.81
N ASN A 401 -15.99 15.80 17.79
CA ASN A 401 -16.43 14.92 18.86
C ASN A 401 -15.45 14.86 20.06
N GLY A 402 -14.34 15.58 20.02
CA GLY A 402 -13.32 15.58 21.07
C GLY A 402 -12.62 14.23 21.26
N TRP A 403 -12.61 13.36 20.24
CA TRP A 403 -11.99 12.04 20.33
C TRP A 403 -10.47 12.09 20.34
N VAL A 404 -9.89 13.14 19.76
CA VAL A 404 -8.44 13.38 19.75
C VAL A 404 -8.17 14.78 20.30
N THR A 405 -7.19 14.86 21.19
CA THR A 405 -6.80 16.09 21.89
C THR A 405 -5.33 16.42 21.61
N PRO A 406 -4.94 17.71 21.53
CA PRO A 406 -3.56 18.10 21.22
C PRO A 406 -2.62 17.96 22.43
N ARG A 407 -2.64 16.81 23.11
CA ARG A 407 -1.82 16.50 24.28
C ARG A 407 -1.05 15.20 24.08
N ASN A 408 0.11 15.10 24.71
CA ASN A 408 0.82 13.83 24.80
C ASN A 408 0.17 12.97 25.90
N LYS A 409 -0.53 11.90 25.50
CA LYS A 409 -1.23 11.01 26.42
C LYS A 409 -0.56 9.65 26.60
N MET A 410 0.58 9.41 25.94
CA MET A 410 1.33 8.17 26.06
C MET A 410 1.62 7.84 27.53
N ASP A 411 1.37 6.60 27.96
CA ASP A 411 1.59 6.15 29.33
C ASP A 411 2.22 4.75 29.39
N LEU A 412 2.51 4.27 30.60
CA LEU A 412 3.12 2.95 30.80
C LEU A 412 2.18 1.79 30.41
N THR A 413 0.86 1.99 30.50
CA THR A 413 -0.13 0.97 30.14
C THR A 413 -0.10 0.72 28.64
N TYR A 414 -0.17 1.79 27.83
CA TYR A 414 -0.08 1.68 26.38
C TYR A 414 1.32 1.24 25.94
N LEU A 415 2.38 1.65 26.64
CA LEU A 415 3.72 1.12 26.36
C LEU A 415 3.75 -0.40 26.53
N GLY A 416 3.12 -0.92 27.59
CA GLY A 416 2.96 -2.35 27.83
C GLY A 416 2.21 -3.06 26.71
N TYR A 417 1.09 -2.51 26.24
CA TYR A 417 0.33 -3.10 25.13
C TYR A 417 1.16 -3.15 23.83
N LEU A 418 1.85 -2.07 23.49
CA LEU A 418 2.68 -1.99 22.30
C LEU A 418 3.82 -3.01 22.35
N VAL A 419 4.49 -3.13 23.51
CA VAL A 419 5.58 -4.09 23.70
C VAL A 419 5.05 -5.52 23.59
N ALA A 420 3.95 -5.86 24.26
CA ALA A 420 3.36 -7.20 24.23
C ALA A 420 2.97 -7.63 22.80
N GLU A 421 2.39 -6.73 22.02
CA GLU A 421 2.07 -6.95 20.61
C GLU A 421 3.34 -7.24 19.79
N LYS A 422 4.41 -6.45 19.95
CA LYS A 422 5.67 -6.69 19.23
C LYS A 422 6.33 -8.01 19.64
N GLU A 423 6.29 -8.36 20.92
CA GLU A 423 6.81 -9.63 21.42
C GLU A 423 6.07 -10.82 20.81
N HIS A 424 4.75 -10.70 20.58
CA HIS A 424 4.00 -11.73 19.86
C HIS A 424 4.51 -11.91 18.43
N GLY A 425 4.68 -10.80 17.69
CA GLY A 425 5.23 -10.82 16.33
C GLY A 425 6.62 -11.45 16.26
N ILE A 426 7.49 -11.18 17.24
CA ILE A 426 8.82 -11.82 17.34
C ILE A 426 8.68 -13.33 17.50
N ARG A 427 7.84 -13.80 18.44
CA ARG A 427 7.64 -15.25 18.67
C ARG A 427 7.22 -15.96 17.39
N LEU A 428 6.22 -15.41 16.68
CA LEU A 428 5.75 -16.00 15.43
C LEU A 428 6.81 -15.98 14.32
N ALA A 429 7.59 -14.90 14.21
CA ALA A 429 8.69 -14.82 13.25
C ALA A 429 9.78 -15.87 13.53
N GLU A 430 10.13 -16.07 14.80
CA GLU A 430 11.10 -17.08 15.24
C GLU A 430 10.57 -18.51 15.02
N GLU A 431 9.30 -18.76 15.31
CA GLU A 431 8.65 -20.04 15.00
C GLU A 431 8.65 -20.35 13.51
N SER A 432 8.34 -19.36 12.65
CA SER A 432 8.40 -19.54 11.20
C SER A 432 9.82 -19.83 10.73
N LEU A 433 10.83 -19.12 11.25
CA LEU A 433 12.22 -19.42 10.93
C LEU A 433 12.63 -20.83 11.39
N ALA A 434 12.22 -21.24 12.60
CA ALA A 434 12.48 -22.57 13.13
C ALA A 434 11.83 -23.67 12.28
N ASP A 435 10.63 -23.43 11.76
CA ASP A 435 9.96 -24.33 10.83
C ASP A 435 10.73 -24.52 9.52
N ILE A 436 11.32 -23.44 8.98
CA ILE A 436 12.18 -23.51 7.79
C ILE A 436 13.50 -24.23 8.08
N VAL A 437 14.17 -23.92 9.20
CA VAL A 437 15.41 -24.60 9.60
C VAL A 437 15.17 -26.10 9.78
N ALA A 438 14.07 -26.49 10.41
CA ALA A 438 13.71 -27.89 10.57
C ALA A 438 13.35 -28.60 9.24
N ALA A 439 13.08 -27.84 8.18
CA ALA A 439 12.81 -28.35 6.84
C ALA A 439 14.06 -28.41 5.94
N GLU A 440 15.25 -28.03 6.41
CA GLU A 440 16.48 -27.94 5.60
C GLU A 440 16.74 -29.19 4.75
N ARG A 441 16.68 -30.38 5.37
CA ARG A 441 16.91 -31.67 4.69
C ARG A 441 15.80 -32.07 3.72
N MET A 442 14.67 -31.37 3.73
CA MET A 442 13.50 -31.61 2.88
C MET A 442 13.43 -30.65 1.70
N LEU A 443 14.27 -29.61 1.70
CA LEU A 443 14.28 -28.53 0.73
C LEU A 443 15.46 -28.66 -0.21
N ALA A 444 15.28 -28.21 -1.45
CA ALA A 444 16.41 -27.95 -2.32
C ALA A 444 17.28 -26.81 -1.73
N PRO A 445 18.61 -26.83 -1.91
CA PRO A 445 19.50 -25.85 -1.28
C PRO A 445 19.13 -24.38 -1.56
N GLU A 446 18.70 -24.07 -2.77
CA GLU A 446 18.25 -22.75 -3.20
C GLU A 446 16.96 -22.31 -2.50
N HIS A 447 15.97 -23.20 -2.39
CA HIS A 447 14.73 -22.93 -1.68
C HIS A 447 14.97 -22.73 -0.18
N PHE A 448 15.85 -23.55 0.41
CA PHE A 448 16.24 -23.36 1.81
C PHE A 448 16.90 -22.00 2.02
N ARG A 449 17.88 -21.61 1.18
CA ARG A 449 18.51 -20.28 1.26
C ARG A 449 17.49 -19.15 1.16
N GLN A 450 16.60 -19.20 0.16
CA GLN A 450 15.59 -18.16 -0.06
C GLN A 450 14.62 -18.03 1.13
N LEU A 451 14.03 -19.14 1.57
CA LEU A 451 13.09 -19.16 2.70
C LEU A 451 13.77 -18.76 4.01
N ARG A 452 15.00 -19.25 4.25
CA ARG A 452 15.77 -18.89 5.43
C ARG A 452 16.06 -17.39 5.45
N ALA A 453 16.54 -16.82 4.35
CA ALA A 453 16.83 -15.38 4.29
C ALA A 453 15.56 -14.54 4.49
N TYR A 454 14.45 -14.96 3.89
CA TYR A 454 13.14 -14.33 4.05
C TYR A 454 12.67 -14.26 5.52
N PHE A 455 12.76 -15.38 6.27
CA PHE A 455 12.35 -15.40 7.67
C PHE A 455 13.41 -14.84 8.63
N GLU A 456 14.70 -14.91 8.32
CA GLU A 456 15.74 -14.22 9.09
C GLU A 456 15.56 -12.70 9.03
N ARG A 457 15.28 -12.14 7.84
CA ARG A 457 14.92 -10.71 7.70
C ARG A 457 13.66 -10.38 8.48
N THR A 458 12.65 -11.26 8.46
CA THR A 458 11.42 -11.10 9.25
C THR A 458 11.72 -11.00 10.75
N VAL A 459 12.55 -11.88 11.30
CA VAL A 459 12.97 -11.86 12.71
C VAL A 459 13.74 -10.58 13.04
N LEU A 460 14.68 -10.17 12.18
CA LEU A 460 15.45 -8.94 12.38
C LEU A 460 14.54 -7.70 12.38
N THR A 461 13.60 -7.59 11.45
CA THR A 461 12.61 -6.51 11.42
C THR A 461 11.73 -6.52 12.66
N ALA A 462 11.17 -7.68 13.04
CA ALA A 462 10.33 -7.79 14.24
C ALA A 462 11.06 -7.33 15.51
N ARG A 463 12.31 -7.76 15.69
CA ARG A 463 13.14 -7.36 16.82
C ARG A 463 13.52 -5.87 16.76
N LEU A 464 13.77 -5.31 15.58
CA LEU A 464 14.10 -3.89 15.43
C LEU A 464 12.89 -3.03 15.80
N HIS A 465 11.70 -3.34 15.29
CA HIS A 465 10.47 -2.64 15.62
C HIS A 465 10.15 -2.73 17.11
N HIS A 466 10.34 -3.90 17.73
CA HIS A 466 10.20 -4.05 19.19
C HIS A 466 11.17 -3.14 19.97
N ALA A 467 12.45 -3.16 19.62
CA ALA A 467 13.47 -2.35 20.28
C ALA A 467 13.16 -0.84 20.17
N VAL A 468 12.79 -0.39 18.97
CA VAL A 468 12.43 1.01 18.71
C VAL A 468 11.09 1.37 19.37
N THR A 469 10.13 0.45 19.46
CA THR A 469 8.89 0.65 20.22
C THR A 469 9.17 0.95 21.69
N LYS A 470 10.03 0.15 22.35
CA LYS A 470 10.44 0.39 23.74
C LYS A 470 11.09 1.76 23.91
N ALA A 471 12.00 2.12 23.00
CA ALA A 471 12.72 3.39 23.06
C ALA A 471 11.81 4.59 22.79
N TYR A 472 11.13 4.62 21.64
CA TYR A 472 10.33 5.76 21.20
C TYR A 472 9.12 6.01 22.10
N TYR A 473 8.29 4.99 22.32
CA TYR A 473 7.09 5.17 23.13
C TYR A 473 7.44 5.31 24.62
N GLY A 474 8.52 4.67 25.10
CA GLY A 474 9.05 4.93 26.43
C GLY A 474 9.53 6.37 26.60
N TYR A 475 10.24 6.92 25.60
CA TYR A 475 10.64 8.32 25.57
C TYR A 475 9.43 9.26 25.61
N ARG A 476 8.36 8.94 24.87
CA ARG A 476 7.10 9.70 24.88
C ARG A 476 6.44 9.73 26.26
N VAL A 477 6.59 8.69 27.09
CA VAL A 477 6.19 8.72 28.50
C VAL A 477 7.15 9.61 29.31
N TYR A 478 8.46 9.43 29.13
CA TYR A 478 9.51 10.12 29.88
C TYR A 478 9.43 11.65 29.76
N VAL A 479 9.15 12.17 28.56
CA VAL A 479 9.08 13.62 28.28
C VAL A 479 7.79 14.28 28.76
N ARG A 480 6.88 13.55 29.42
CA ARG A 480 5.65 14.15 29.97
C ARG A 480 5.90 15.01 31.21
N GLY A 481 6.94 14.70 31.98
CA GLY A 481 7.28 15.43 33.19
C GLY A 481 8.21 14.65 34.12
N PRO A 482 8.84 15.32 35.11
CA PRO A 482 9.76 14.69 36.06
C PRO A 482 9.18 13.48 36.81
N GLU A 483 7.87 13.48 37.08
CA GLU A 483 7.14 12.40 37.73
C GLU A 483 7.16 11.07 36.94
N HIS A 484 7.39 11.15 35.63
CA HIS A 484 7.49 9.99 34.75
C HIS A 484 8.93 9.49 34.57
N GLN A 485 9.94 10.21 35.05
CA GLN A 485 11.37 9.92 34.80
C GLN A 485 11.95 8.85 35.74
N THR A 486 11.28 7.70 35.82
CA THR A 486 11.67 6.61 36.71
C THR A 486 12.93 5.89 36.21
N ALA A 487 13.68 5.26 37.13
CA ALA A 487 14.84 4.44 36.77
C ALA A 487 14.46 3.23 35.90
N GLU A 488 13.28 2.66 36.14
CA GLU A 488 12.74 1.54 35.35
C GLU A 488 12.41 1.94 33.92
N LEU A 489 11.78 3.10 33.72
CA LEU A 489 11.51 3.61 32.39
C LEU A 489 12.81 3.92 31.64
N ARG A 490 13.80 4.52 32.31
CA ARG A 490 15.13 4.73 31.71
C ARG A 490 15.80 3.43 31.28
N ARG A 491 15.76 2.38 32.11
CA ARG A 491 16.24 1.04 31.74
C ARG A 491 15.48 0.47 30.54
N THR A 492 14.17 0.64 30.49
CA THR A 492 13.34 0.20 29.36
C THR A 492 13.75 0.89 28.07
N ILE A 493 13.88 2.22 28.09
CA ILE A 493 14.29 3.03 26.93
C ILE A 493 15.69 2.61 26.47
N TRP A 494 16.68 2.60 27.37
CA TRP A 494 18.06 2.27 27.01
C TRP A 494 18.25 0.83 26.56
N SER A 495 17.49 -0.12 27.12
CA SER A 495 17.48 -1.49 26.59
C SER A 495 16.97 -1.55 25.14
N GLY A 496 15.99 -0.71 24.79
CA GLY A 496 15.51 -0.56 23.41
C GLY A 496 16.56 0.09 22.51
N LEU A 497 17.22 1.14 22.98
CA LEU A 497 18.26 1.85 22.23
C LEU A 497 19.48 0.97 21.93
N ASP A 498 19.99 0.26 22.93
CA ASP A 498 21.16 -0.62 22.78
C ASP A 498 20.82 -1.78 21.84
N ALA A 499 19.65 -2.42 22.00
CA ALA A 499 19.19 -3.48 21.11
C ALA A 499 18.98 -2.98 19.67
N ALA A 500 18.37 -1.81 19.48
CA ALA A 500 18.18 -1.23 18.15
C ALA A 500 19.51 -0.96 17.45
N LYS A 501 20.54 -0.51 18.18
CA LYS A 501 21.88 -0.28 17.65
C LYS A 501 22.54 -1.59 17.19
N GLU A 502 22.46 -2.65 17.97
CA GLU A 502 22.99 -3.97 17.61
C GLU A 502 22.26 -4.53 16.37
N LEU A 503 20.93 -4.49 16.37
CA LEU A 503 20.11 -4.99 15.28
C LEU A 503 20.34 -4.20 13.98
N ALA A 504 20.49 -2.88 14.08
CA ALA A 504 20.84 -2.03 12.94
C ALA A 504 22.19 -2.44 12.33
N ALA A 505 23.20 -2.77 13.15
CA ALA A 505 24.48 -3.26 12.65
C ALA A 505 24.34 -4.62 11.95
N ARG A 506 23.52 -5.52 12.49
CA ARG A 506 23.22 -6.83 11.88
C ARG A 506 22.48 -6.70 10.55
N ILE A 507 21.51 -5.78 10.44
CA ILE A 507 20.79 -5.53 9.19
C ILE A 507 21.74 -4.99 8.11
N ARG A 508 22.62 -4.05 8.46
CA ARG A 508 23.61 -3.49 7.50
C ARG A 508 24.63 -4.51 7.01
N SER A 509 24.98 -5.48 7.84
CA SER A 509 25.95 -6.53 7.54
C SER A 509 25.31 -7.84 7.06
N TYR A 510 23.99 -7.85 6.86
CA TYR A 510 23.28 -9.06 6.47
C TYR A 510 23.72 -9.49 5.06
N PRO A 511 24.17 -10.75 4.87
CA PRO A 511 24.86 -11.17 3.65
C PRO A 511 23.95 -11.27 2.41
N ASP A 512 22.63 -11.37 2.62
CA ASP A 512 21.63 -11.51 1.56
C ASP A 512 20.56 -10.41 1.69
N PRO A 513 20.93 -9.14 1.40
CA PRO A 513 20.01 -8.02 1.56
C PRO A 513 18.80 -8.21 0.64
N ALA A 514 17.63 -7.79 1.12
CA ALA A 514 16.41 -7.86 0.32
C ALA A 514 16.56 -7.01 -0.96
N ALA A 515 15.89 -7.44 -2.03
CA ALA A 515 15.78 -6.69 -3.28
C ALA A 515 15.38 -5.22 -3.02
N SER A 516 15.89 -4.31 -3.86
CA SER A 516 15.45 -2.92 -3.79
C SER A 516 14.00 -2.76 -4.25
N GLY A 517 13.38 -1.63 -3.93
CA GLY A 517 12.01 -1.29 -4.30
C GLY A 517 11.60 -0.05 -3.52
N GLU A 518 10.30 0.16 -3.33
CA GLU A 518 9.80 1.27 -2.52
C GLU A 518 10.35 1.25 -1.09
N TRP A 519 10.43 0.07 -0.47
CA TRP A 519 10.96 -0.05 0.89
C TRP A 519 12.49 0.07 1.00
N ASN A 520 13.40 -0.67 0.37
CA ASN A 520 14.81 -0.74 0.83
C ASN A 520 14.96 -1.00 2.37
N TRP A 521 14.84 -2.28 2.71
CA TRP A 521 14.90 -2.82 4.08
C TRP A 521 16.09 -2.34 4.92
N VAL A 522 17.27 -2.14 4.31
CA VAL A 522 18.48 -1.75 5.05
C VAL A 522 18.39 -0.32 5.61
N VAL A 523 17.54 0.54 5.03
CA VAL A 523 17.37 1.94 5.48
C VAL A 523 16.75 2.03 6.88
N ASP A 524 16.00 1.03 7.33
CA ASP A 524 15.44 1.02 8.70
C ASP A 524 16.55 1.03 9.76
N ALA A 525 17.73 0.48 9.45
CA ALA A 525 18.90 0.56 10.32
C ALA A 525 19.41 2.01 10.49
N ALA A 526 19.23 2.88 9.49
CA ALA A 526 19.55 4.30 9.61
C ALA A 526 18.49 5.02 10.44
N GLN A 527 17.21 4.72 10.22
CA GLN A 527 16.12 5.32 11.00
C GLN A 527 16.21 4.97 12.49
N ALA A 528 16.54 3.72 12.83
CA ALA A 528 16.80 3.33 14.22
C ALA A 528 17.93 4.16 14.86
N GLY A 529 18.96 4.50 14.09
CA GLY A 529 20.02 5.42 14.51
C GLY A 529 19.51 6.84 14.78
N THR A 530 18.58 7.35 13.96
CA THR A 530 17.93 8.65 14.18
C THR A 530 17.17 8.68 15.51
N TYR A 531 16.38 7.64 15.82
CA TYR A 531 15.72 7.54 17.13
C TYR A 531 16.72 7.48 18.27
N HIS A 532 17.79 6.71 18.12
CA HIS A 532 18.84 6.63 19.13
C HIS A 532 19.44 8.00 19.44
N THR A 533 19.88 8.73 18.42
CA THR A 533 20.46 10.07 18.58
C THR A 533 19.47 11.01 19.25
N ARG A 534 18.24 11.12 18.72
CA ARG A 534 17.22 12.04 19.24
C ARG A 534 16.84 11.74 20.69
N ILE A 535 16.74 10.48 21.09
CA ILE A 535 16.33 10.12 22.46
C ILE A 535 17.50 10.28 23.45
N SER A 536 18.72 9.90 23.07
CA SER A 536 19.89 9.94 23.95
C SER A 536 20.55 11.31 24.07
N GLN A 537 20.43 12.17 23.05
CA GLN A 537 21.09 13.48 22.99
C GLN A 537 20.10 14.65 23.09
N GLY A 538 18.79 14.37 23.02
CA GLY A 538 17.74 15.37 23.07
C GLY A 538 17.05 15.54 21.72
N TRP A 539 15.73 15.68 21.77
CA TRP A 539 14.88 15.84 20.59
C TRP A 539 14.20 17.21 20.64
N ASP A 540 14.48 18.07 19.66
CA ASP A 540 13.92 19.43 19.54
C ASP A 540 12.39 19.49 19.69
N ARG A 541 11.66 18.55 19.06
CA ARG A 541 10.20 18.43 19.18
C ARG A 541 9.68 18.22 20.60
N TYR A 542 10.55 17.76 21.50
CA TYR A 542 10.26 17.50 22.90
C TYR A 542 11.13 18.35 23.82
N GLY A 543 11.47 19.57 23.38
CA GLY A 543 12.20 20.56 24.19
C GLY A 543 13.66 20.22 24.43
N GLY A 544 14.26 19.35 23.61
CA GLY A 544 15.66 18.94 23.76
C GLY A 544 15.91 18.01 24.95
N ILE A 545 14.87 17.41 25.54
CA ILE A 545 15.00 16.53 26.71
C ILE A 545 15.72 15.25 26.29
N ALA A 546 16.91 15.00 26.85
CA ALA A 546 17.67 13.76 26.68
C ALA A 546 17.34 12.76 27.79
N VAL A 547 17.37 11.45 27.47
CA VAL A 547 17.24 10.38 28.47
C VAL A 547 18.64 9.99 28.96
N PRO A 548 19.02 10.29 30.22
CA PRO A 548 20.33 9.89 30.73
C PRO A 548 20.42 8.37 30.83
N ARG A 549 21.61 7.83 30.58
CA ARG A 549 21.88 6.39 30.75
C ARG A 549 21.67 6.02 32.23
N PRO A 550 20.88 4.96 32.54
CA PRO A 550 20.51 4.61 33.90
C PRO A 550 21.67 4.05 34.72
#